data_AF-A0A6N7FXS6-F1
#
_entry.id   AF-A0A6N7FXS6-F1
#
_cell.length_a   1.000
_cell.length_b   1.000
_cell.length_c   1.000
_cell.angle_alpha   90.00
_cell.angle_beta   90.00
_cell.angle_gamma   90.00
#
_symmetry.space_group_name_H-M   'P 1'
#
loop_
_entity.id
_entity.type
_entity.pdbx_description
1 polymer ?
#
loop_
_entity_poly.entity_id
_entity_poly.type
_entity_poly.pdbx_seq_one_letter_code
_entity_poly.pdbx_strand_id
1 'polypeptide(L)'
;MCAAIASLLLPLAHASAEEPVPRLLPLPPDYTVPYQPAIDPVCVEGKLACVKQLETILQQKTAALGCDHHAVFADAYLTITRGYLESATDPDYFDKLERIDPLAVRHTGDRDDVSPSWAVAFQAADDESVTATGDLLLQLNAHIRRDNAIRAIEQTEGVLRVDGPMPQASGRPDHDRISDVLQENAELMSDRLAARYDPSLNDSNETLGMVIDPKSIYLLISSWREEAWRNAEQLRHARAAGGIGGNGGIGGPLYQAKLAEIEASAEAAAYTILAATRTTPEDNEARRDYCRSNLAPGTP
;
A
#
# COMPACT_ATOMS: atom_id res chain seq x y z
N MET A 1 -31.95 26.44 -60.47
CA MET A 1 -30.89 25.41 -60.51
C MET A 1 -30.19 25.45 -59.15
N CYS A 2 -30.49 24.50 -58.27
CA CYS A 2 -29.93 24.43 -56.91
C CYS A 2 -28.57 23.72 -56.94
N ALA A 3 -27.55 24.32 -56.33
CA ALA A 3 -26.25 23.70 -56.11
C ALA A 3 -26.29 22.89 -54.82
N ALA A 4 -25.99 21.59 -54.90
CA ALA A 4 -25.82 20.72 -53.74
C ALA A 4 -24.35 20.77 -53.28
N ILE A 5 -24.14 21.16 -52.02
CA ILE A 5 -22.85 21.11 -51.34
C ILE A 5 -22.75 19.73 -50.68
N ALA A 6 -21.78 18.91 -51.10
CA ALA A 6 -21.47 17.63 -50.47
C ALA A 6 -20.47 17.89 -49.33
N SER A 7 -20.96 17.81 -48.08
CA SER A 7 -20.10 17.87 -46.89
C SER A 7 -19.42 16.52 -46.68
N LEU A 8 -18.09 16.46 -46.79
CA LEU A 8 -17.31 15.34 -46.28
C LEU A 8 -17.31 15.39 -44.74
N LEU A 9 -17.96 14.41 -44.11
CA LEU A 9 -17.78 14.11 -42.69
C LEU A 9 -16.57 13.18 -42.56
N LEU A 10 -15.47 13.68 -42.01
CA LEU A 10 -14.38 12.85 -41.49
C LEU A 10 -14.75 12.41 -40.06
N PRO A 11 -14.66 11.12 -39.72
CA PRO A 11 -14.82 10.68 -38.34
C PRO A 11 -13.60 11.12 -37.54
N LEU A 12 -13.82 11.95 -36.52
CA LEU A 12 -12.85 12.20 -35.46
C LEU A 12 -12.75 10.93 -34.62
N ALA A 13 -11.77 10.08 -34.94
CA ALA A 13 -11.31 9.04 -34.03
C ALA A 13 -10.79 9.74 -32.76
N HIS A 14 -11.55 9.64 -31.67
CA HIS A 14 -11.08 10.01 -30.34
C HIS A 14 -10.13 8.91 -29.87
N ALA A 15 -8.85 9.04 -30.23
CA ALA A 15 -7.80 8.38 -29.49
C ALA A 15 -7.59 9.16 -28.19
N SER A 16 -8.26 8.76 -27.11
CA SER A 16 -7.79 9.11 -25.76
C SER A 16 -6.47 8.38 -25.57
N ALA A 17 -5.36 9.03 -25.90
CA ALA A 17 -4.09 8.66 -25.32
C ALA A 17 -4.19 9.03 -23.84
N GLU A 18 -4.33 8.04 -22.95
CA GLU A 18 -4.15 8.28 -21.54
C GLU A 18 -2.75 8.86 -21.33
N GLU A 19 -2.69 10.11 -20.84
CA GLU A 19 -1.41 10.65 -20.42
C GLU A 19 -0.84 9.77 -19.31
N PRO A 20 0.45 9.39 -19.39
CA PRO A 20 1.09 8.64 -18.33
C PRO A 20 0.93 9.40 -17.01
N VAL A 21 0.48 8.71 -15.97
CA VAL A 21 0.38 9.32 -14.63
C VAL A 21 1.75 9.88 -14.27
N PRO A 22 1.86 11.17 -13.88
CA PRO A 22 3.16 11.76 -13.54
C PRO A 22 3.79 10.97 -12.40
N ARG A 23 4.88 10.24 -12.70
CA ARG A 23 5.64 9.55 -11.66
C ARG A 23 6.29 10.62 -10.79
N LEU A 24 6.06 10.57 -9.48
CA LEU A 24 6.90 11.33 -8.55
C LEU A 24 8.34 10.86 -8.77
N LEU A 25 9.20 11.76 -9.25
CA LEU A 25 10.60 11.41 -9.48
C LEU A 25 11.20 10.97 -8.14
N PRO A 26 11.85 9.79 -8.09
CA PRO A 26 12.45 9.30 -6.86
C PRO A 26 13.47 10.32 -6.37
N LEU A 27 13.41 10.65 -5.07
CA LEU A 27 14.44 11.48 -4.45
C LEU A 27 15.78 10.74 -4.50
N PRO A 28 16.91 11.45 -4.65
CA PRO A 28 18.21 10.80 -4.64
C PRO A 28 18.40 10.01 -3.33
N PRO A 29 19.10 8.88 -3.37
CA PRO A 29 19.38 8.11 -2.15
C PRO A 29 20.20 8.94 -1.18
N ASP A 30 19.97 8.79 0.12
CA ASP A 30 20.88 9.35 1.11
C ASP A 30 22.15 8.49 1.16
N TYR A 31 23.26 9.03 0.65
CA TYR A 31 24.54 8.36 0.59
C TYR A 31 25.22 8.20 1.96
N THR A 32 24.72 8.87 3.00
CA THR A 32 25.29 8.82 4.35
C THR A 32 24.72 7.68 5.20
N VAL A 33 23.70 6.97 4.71
CA VAL A 33 23.00 5.93 5.47
C VAL A 33 23.96 4.79 5.84
N PRO A 34 24.13 4.50 7.15
CA PRO A 34 25.10 3.51 7.61
C PRO A 34 24.60 2.08 7.37
N TYR A 35 25.51 1.17 6.99
CA TYR A 35 25.22 -0.26 6.97
C TYR A 35 24.93 -0.79 8.38
N GLN A 36 23.90 -1.64 8.51
CA GLN A 36 23.54 -2.32 9.75
C GLN A 36 23.02 -3.74 9.46
N PRO A 37 23.36 -4.74 10.28
CA PRO A 37 22.83 -6.08 10.13
C PRO A 37 21.32 -6.13 10.43
N ALA A 38 20.67 -7.09 9.77
CA ALA A 38 19.24 -7.36 9.94
C ALA A 38 18.89 -7.84 11.35
N ILE A 39 17.61 -7.78 11.66
CA ILE A 39 17.02 -8.24 12.91
C ILE A 39 16.15 -9.43 12.55
N ASP A 40 16.76 -10.60 12.58
CA ASP A 40 16.18 -11.91 12.28
C ASP A 40 15.52 -12.08 10.89
N PRO A 41 15.60 -13.27 10.26
CA PRO A 41 14.85 -13.56 9.05
C PRO A 41 13.38 -13.87 9.38
N VAL A 42 12.44 -13.22 8.68
CA VAL A 42 11.00 -13.52 8.80
C VAL A 42 10.58 -14.66 7.87
N CYS A 43 11.29 -14.86 6.74
CA CYS A 43 11.07 -15.96 5.80
C CYS A 43 12.37 -16.75 5.57
N VAL A 44 12.42 -18.01 6.01
CA VAL A 44 13.62 -18.87 5.97
C VAL A 44 13.63 -19.81 4.74
N GLU A 45 12.48 -20.00 4.09
CA GLU A 45 12.28 -20.91 2.95
C GLU A 45 11.94 -20.12 1.67
N GLY A 46 12.92 -19.89 0.79
CA GLY A 46 12.73 -19.52 -0.62
C GLY A 46 11.71 -18.39 -0.91
N LYS A 47 12.20 -17.19 -1.17
CA LYS A 47 11.44 -15.94 -1.00
C LYS A 47 10.18 -15.75 -1.85
N LEU A 48 10.08 -16.40 -3.02
CA LEU A 48 8.83 -16.41 -3.80
C LEU A 48 7.77 -17.38 -3.24
N ALA A 49 8.18 -18.46 -2.57
CA ALA A 49 7.26 -19.39 -1.91
C ALA A 49 6.53 -18.71 -0.75
N CYS A 50 7.23 -17.86 0.01
CA CYS A 50 6.64 -17.02 1.06
C CYS A 50 5.56 -16.08 0.51
N VAL A 51 5.79 -15.47 -0.66
CA VAL A 51 4.79 -14.61 -1.30
C VAL A 51 3.57 -15.41 -1.77
N LYS A 52 3.78 -16.60 -2.36
CA LYS A 52 2.68 -17.49 -2.75
C LYS A 52 1.86 -17.98 -1.56
N GLN A 53 2.53 -18.23 -0.43
CA GLN A 53 1.84 -18.56 0.83
C GLN A 53 1.00 -17.37 1.31
N LEU A 54 1.54 -16.15 1.26
CA LEU A 54 0.77 -14.94 1.56
C LEU A 54 -0.44 -14.79 0.65
N GLU A 55 -0.31 -14.99 -0.66
CA GLU A 55 -1.43 -14.95 -1.59
C GLU A 55 -2.53 -15.93 -1.17
N THR A 56 -2.15 -17.15 -0.79
CA THR A 56 -3.09 -18.17 -0.33
C THR A 56 -3.80 -17.74 0.96
N ILE A 57 -3.06 -17.16 1.92
CA ILE A 57 -3.62 -16.65 3.19
C ILE A 57 -4.58 -15.49 2.92
N LEU A 58 -4.19 -14.53 2.08
CA LEU A 58 -5.01 -13.38 1.74
C LEU A 58 -6.26 -13.79 0.99
N GLN A 59 -6.16 -14.74 0.04
CA GLN A 59 -7.31 -15.28 -0.66
C GLN A 59 -8.31 -15.92 0.31
N GLN A 60 -7.85 -16.75 1.24
CA GLN A 60 -8.71 -17.36 2.25
C GLN A 60 -9.33 -16.31 3.17
N LYS A 61 -8.55 -15.32 3.59
CA LYS A 61 -8.99 -14.25 4.49
C LYS A 61 -10.02 -13.35 3.83
N THR A 62 -9.75 -12.87 2.62
CA THR A 62 -10.69 -12.05 1.84
C THR A 62 -12.00 -12.78 1.61
N ALA A 63 -11.95 -14.08 1.28
CA ALA A 63 -13.15 -14.90 1.14
C ALA A 63 -13.93 -15.04 2.46
N ALA A 64 -13.23 -15.21 3.60
CA ALA A 64 -13.86 -15.32 4.91
C ALA A 64 -14.48 -14.01 5.40
N LEU A 65 -13.88 -12.87 5.07
CA LEU A 65 -14.39 -11.54 5.43
C LEU A 65 -15.69 -11.19 4.68
N GLY A 66 -15.87 -11.67 3.45
CA GLY A 66 -17.09 -11.42 2.70
C GLY A 66 -17.34 -9.91 2.53
N CYS A 67 -18.48 -9.40 3.02
CA CYS A 67 -18.83 -7.96 2.98
C CYS A 67 -18.35 -7.14 4.18
N ASP A 68 -17.54 -7.73 5.05
CA ASP A 68 -16.96 -7.01 6.19
C ASP A 68 -16.10 -5.82 5.71
N HIS A 69 -16.08 -4.71 6.47
CA HIS A 69 -15.32 -3.51 6.14
C HIS A 69 -13.81 -3.76 6.03
N HIS A 70 -13.28 -4.74 6.77
CA HIS A 70 -11.89 -5.20 6.68
C HIS A 70 -11.58 -5.89 5.33
N ALA A 71 -12.59 -6.34 4.58
CA ALA A 71 -12.40 -7.06 3.32
C ALA A 71 -11.78 -6.19 2.21
N VAL A 72 -12.07 -4.89 2.20
CA VAL A 72 -11.64 -3.96 1.13
C VAL A 72 -10.11 -3.93 1.04
N PHE A 73 -9.42 -3.69 2.16
CA PHE A 73 -7.96 -3.70 2.18
C PHE A 73 -7.38 -5.09 1.95
N ALA A 74 -8.00 -6.14 2.49
CA ALA A 74 -7.53 -7.51 2.28
C ALA A 74 -7.55 -7.91 0.80
N ASP A 75 -8.60 -7.54 0.05
CA ASP A 75 -8.69 -7.78 -1.39
C ASP A 75 -7.78 -6.85 -2.21
N ALA A 76 -7.62 -5.59 -1.77
CA ALA A 76 -6.65 -4.67 -2.36
C ALA A 76 -5.24 -5.26 -2.28
N TYR A 77 -4.86 -5.72 -1.09
CA TYR A 77 -3.54 -6.28 -0.83
C TYR A 77 -3.34 -7.62 -1.55
N LEU A 78 -4.38 -8.46 -1.65
CA LEU A 78 -4.36 -9.66 -2.50
C LEU A 78 -4.10 -9.31 -3.97
N THR A 79 -4.78 -8.28 -4.50
CA THR A 79 -4.65 -7.86 -5.89
C THR A 79 -3.22 -7.40 -6.20
N ILE A 80 -2.64 -6.55 -5.36
CA ILE A 80 -1.25 -6.10 -5.52
C ILE A 80 -0.26 -7.25 -5.32
N THR A 81 -0.52 -8.16 -4.38
CA THR A 81 0.32 -9.36 -4.17
C THR A 81 0.37 -10.23 -5.42
N ARG A 82 -0.75 -10.37 -6.15
CA ARG A 82 -0.80 -11.08 -7.43
C ARG A 82 -0.02 -10.37 -8.53
N GLY A 83 -0.19 -9.04 -8.65
CA GLY A 83 0.60 -8.25 -9.60
C GLY A 83 2.10 -8.34 -9.34
N TYR A 84 2.50 -8.40 -8.07
CA TYR A 84 3.89 -8.66 -7.69
C TYR A 84 4.34 -10.05 -8.12
N LEU A 85 3.56 -11.10 -7.87
CA LEU A 85 3.88 -12.47 -8.27
C LEU A 85 4.02 -12.60 -9.79
N GLU A 86 3.19 -11.89 -10.55
CA GLU A 86 3.26 -11.80 -12.01
C GLU A 86 4.55 -11.11 -12.46
N SER A 87 4.87 -9.95 -11.89
CA SER A 87 6.11 -9.21 -12.22
C SER A 87 7.36 -10.03 -11.87
N ALA A 88 7.32 -10.79 -10.78
CA ALA A 88 8.39 -11.68 -10.35
C ALA A 88 8.60 -12.91 -11.26
N THR A 89 7.74 -13.13 -12.27
CA THR A 89 7.98 -14.17 -13.29
C THR A 89 9.07 -13.77 -14.28
N ASP A 90 9.33 -12.46 -14.45
CA ASP A 90 10.48 -11.94 -15.18
C ASP A 90 11.70 -11.91 -14.25
N PRO A 91 12.74 -12.72 -14.51
CA PRO A 91 13.93 -12.78 -13.66
C PRO A 91 14.74 -11.48 -13.63
N ASP A 92 14.54 -10.58 -14.60
CA ASP A 92 15.27 -9.31 -14.72
C ASP A 92 14.48 -8.10 -14.16
N TYR A 93 13.24 -8.32 -13.70
CA TYR A 93 12.39 -7.23 -13.22
C TYR A 93 12.91 -6.61 -11.92
N PHE A 94 13.24 -7.46 -10.95
CA PHE A 94 13.86 -7.08 -9.67
C PHE A 94 15.36 -7.35 -9.71
N ASP A 95 16.18 -6.42 -9.21
CA ASP A 95 17.63 -6.62 -9.06
C ASP A 95 17.92 -7.78 -8.11
N LYS A 96 17.13 -7.87 -7.03
CA LYS A 96 17.11 -8.99 -6.10
C LYS A 96 15.69 -9.23 -5.62
N LEU A 97 14.97 -10.14 -6.28
CA LEU A 97 13.65 -10.62 -5.82
C LEU A 97 13.68 -11.06 -4.36
N GLU A 98 14.84 -11.57 -3.94
CA GLU A 98 15.09 -11.94 -2.58
C GLU A 98 15.08 -10.78 -1.57
N ARG A 99 14.97 -9.52 -1.98
CA ARG A 99 14.89 -8.35 -1.07
C ARG A 99 13.44 -7.96 -0.74
N ILE A 100 12.47 -8.70 -1.25
CA ILE A 100 11.07 -8.35 -1.10
C ILE A 100 10.40 -9.45 -0.30
N ASP A 101 10.32 -9.25 1.01
CA ASP A 101 9.57 -10.13 1.91
C ASP A 101 8.16 -9.55 2.14
N PRO A 102 7.11 -10.18 1.62
CA PRO A 102 5.76 -9.68 1.79
C PRO A 102 5.09 -10.16 3.09
N LEU A 103 5.69 -11.09 3.85
CA LEU A 103 5.09 -11.67 5.06
C LEU A 103 5.16 -10.77 6.32
N ALA A 104 5.37 -9.46 6.12
CA ALA A 104 5.33 -8.46 7.16
C ALA A 104 3.93 -8.20 7.75
N VAL A 105 2.87 -8.84 7.25
CA VAL A 105 1.49 -8.70 7.76
C VAL A 105 1.30 -9.51 9.06
N ARG A 106 1.96 -9.08 10.13
CA ARG A 106 1.70 -9.58 11.49
C ARG A 106 0.51 -8.88 12.15
N HIS A 107 0.08 -7.72 11.66
CA HIS A 107 -0.88 -6.85 12.36
C HIS A 107 -2.34 -7.00 11.91
N THR A 108 -2.68 -7.96 11.05
CA THR A 108 -4.10 -8.10 10.64
C THR A 108 -4.91 -9.07 11.50
N GLY A 109 -4.40 -9.49 12.66
CA GLY A 109 -5.05 -10.53 13.49
C GLY A 109 -4.98 -10.34 14.99
N ASP A 110 -3.93 -9.72 15.55
CA ASP A 110 -3.83 -9.49 16.99
C ASP A 110 -4.25 -8.04 17.30
N ARG A 111 -5.49 -7.87 17.77
CA ARG A 111 -6.13 -6.55 17.95
C ARG A 111 -5.65 -5.82 19.20
N ASP A 112 -5.04 -6.54 20.14
CA ASP A 112 -4.71 -6.01 21.47
C ASP A 112 -3.33 -5.33 21.54
N ASP A 113 -2.53 -5.38 20.45
CA ASP A 113 -1.19 -4.77 20.37
C ASP A 113 -0.90 -4.24 18.94
N VAL A 114 -1.69 -3.28 18.48
CA VAL A 114 -1.50 -2.63 17.18
C VAL A 114 -1.08 -1.17 17.33
N SER A 115 -0.39 -0.63 16.32
CA SER A 115 -0.03 0.79 16.32
C SER A 115 -1.27 1.69 16.33
N PRO A 116 -1.17 2.93 16.85
CA PRO A 116 -2.33 3.85 16.93
C PRO A 116 -3.05 4.05 15.59
N SER A 117 -2.32 4.12 14.47
CA SER A 117 -2.91 4.21 13.12
C SER A 117 -3.75 2.99 12.73
N TRP A 118 -3.31 1.77 13.07
CA TRP A 118 -4.06 0.54 12.86
C TRP A 118 -5.28 0.47 13.80
N ALA A 119 -5.14 0.93 15.05
CA ALA A 119 -6.27 0.99 15.98
C ALA A 119 -7.40 1.87 15.45
N VAL A 120 -7.09 3.05 14.91
CA VAL A 120 -8.09 3.92 14.26
C VAL A 120 -8.75 3.22 13.06
N ALA A 121 -7.97 2.57 12.20
CA ALA A 121 -8.50 1.85 11.05
C ALA A 121 -9.44 0.71 11.44
N PHE A 122 -9.05 -0.10 12.43
CA PHE A 122 -9.85 -1.23 12.88
C PHE A 122 -11.11 -0.79 13.63
N GLN A 123 -11.00 0.23 14.49
CA GLN A 123 -12.18 0.79 15.14
C GLN A 123 -13.16 1.34 14.11
N ALA A 124 -12.66 2.04 13.08
CA ALA A 124 -13.53 2.62 12.04
C ALA A 124 -14.28 1.54 11.23
N ALA A 125 -13.60 0.43 10.92
CA ALA A 125 -14.20 -0.72 10.24
C ALA A 125 -15.19 -1.47 11.13
N ASP A 126 -14.86 -1.71 12.41
CA ASP A 126 -15.73 -2.39 13.37
C ASP A 126 -17.00 -1.55 13.69
N ASP A 127 -16.86 -0.22 13.77
CA ASP A 127 -17.98 0.70 13.93
C ASP A 127 -18.75 0.95 12.63
N GLU A 128 -18.23 0.44 11.51
CA GLU A 128 -18.71 0.77 10.17
C GLU A 128 -18.86 2.29 10.01
N SER A 129 -17.88 3.08 10.44
CA SER A 129 -18.05 4.53 10.56
C SER A 129 -17.59 5.33 9.34
N VAL A 130 -17.07 4.64 8.32
CA VAL A 130 -16.52 5.25 7.10
C VAL A 130 -16.96 4.55 5.82
N THR A 131 -16.86 5.26 4.70
CA THR A 131 -17.07 4.72 3.35
C THR A 131 -16.02 3.65 3.00
N ALA A 132 -16.23 2.89 1.93
CA ALA A 132 -15.24 1.90 1.48
C ALA A 132 -13.89 2.53 1.11
N THR A 133 -13.91 3.73 0.54
CA THR A 133 -12.70 4.55 0.33
C THR A 133 -12.01 4.88 1.65
N GLY A 134 -12.77 5.18 2.70
CA GLY A 134 -12.24 5.36 4.05
C GLY A 134 -11.56 4.11 4.60
N ASP A 135 -12.21 2.95 4.50
CA ASP A 135 -11.63 1.67 4.93
C ASP A 135 -10.30 1.38 4.21
N LEU A 136 -10.25 1.63 2.90
CA LEU A 136 -9.05 1.44 2.09
C LEU A 136 -7.93 2.40 2.51
N LEU A 137 -8.22 3.70 2.58
CA LEU A 137 -7.21 4.73 2.87
C LEU A 137 -6.66 4.64 4.29
N LEU A 138 -7.50 4.32 5.29
CA LEU A 138 -7.05 4.15 6.68
C LEU A 138 -6.04 3.00 6.81
N GLN A 139 -6.33 1.86 6.19
CA GLN A 139 -5.47 0.69 6.25
C GLN A 139 -4.22 0.85 5.38
N LEU A 140 -4.32 1.50 4.20
CA LEU A 140 -3.15 1.90 3.41
C LEU A 140 -2.24 2.87 4.18
N ASN A 141 -2.81 3.83 4.90
CA ASN A 141 -2.04 4.77 5.73
C ASN A 141 -1.26 4.03 6.82
N ALA A 142 -1.92 3.13 7.56
CA ALA A 142 -1.26 2.34 8.60
C ALA A 142 -0.19 1.41 8.03
N HIS A 143 -0.50 0.71 6.94
CA HIS A 143 0.43 -0.19 6.26
C HIS A 143 1.66 0.55 5.68
N ILE A 144 1.44 1.59 4.88
CA ILE A 144 2.53 2.22 4.12
C ILE A 144 3.34 3.15 5.02
N ARG A 145 2.69 4.08 5.72
CA ARG A 145 3.42 5.17 6.40
C ARG A 145 4.09 4.70 7.69
N ARG A 146 3.53 3.68 8.35
CA ARG A 146 4.09 3.09 9.58
C ARG A 146 4.86 1.80 9.30
N ASP A 147 4.21 0.75 8.78
CA ASP A 147 4.84 -0.57 8.71
C ASP A 147 6.03 -0.61 7.73
N ASN A 148 5.90 -0.02 6.54
CA ASN A 148 6.96 -0.11 5.53
C ASN A 148 8.28 0.53 5.99
N ALA A 149 8.22 1.65 6.73
CA ALA A 149 9.42 2.32 7.24
C ALA A 149 10.20 1.44 8.22
N ILE A 150 9.48 0.77 9.12
CA ILE A 150 10.04 -0.15 10.11
C ILE A 150 10.57 -1.41 9.42
N ARG A 151 9.84 -1.94 8.43
CA ARG A 151 10.27 -3.16 7.70
C ARG A 151 11.50 -2.95 6.84
N ALA A 152 11.62 -1.79 6.19
CA ALA A 152 12.76 -1.46 5.36
C ALA A 152 14.10 -1.50 6.12
N ILE A 153 14.07 -1.41 7.45
CA ILE A 153 15.27 -1.47 8.31
C ILE A 153 15.43 -2.78 9.10
N GLU A 154 14.34 -3.50 9.39
CA GLU A 154 14.36 -4.65 10.30
C GLU A 154 14.58 -5.99 9.57
N GLN A 155 14.12 -6.14 8.33
CA GLN A 155 14.14 -7.44 7.66
C GLN A 155 15.49 -7.78 7.00
N THR A 156 15.81 -9.07 6.96
CA THR A 156 16.98 -9.64 6.24
C THR A 156 16.92 -9.36 4.74
N GLU A 157 15.76 -8.96 4.26
CA GLU A 157 15.47 -8.63 2.88
C GLU A 157 15.29 -7.13 2.66
N GLY A 158 15.20 -6.31 3.72
CA GLY A 158 14.82 -4.90 3.63
C GLY A 158 15.53 -4.11 2.53
N VAL A 159 14.78 -3.24 1.88
CA VAL A 159 15.21 -2.46 0.70
C VAL A 159 16.37 -1.50 0.95
N LEU A 160 16.96 -1.44 2.15
CA LEU A 160 18.20 -0.68 2.44
C LEU A 160 19.42 -1.59 2.67
N ARG A 161 19.35 -2.87 2.28
CA ARG A 161 20.22 -3.94 2.79
C ARG A 161 20.91 -4.79 1.73
N VAL A 162 21.99 -4.27 1.17
CA VAL A 162 23.04 -5.12 0.58
C VAL A 162 24.32 -4.97 1.41
N ASP A 163 25.12 -6.01 1.48
CA ASP A 163 26.49 -5.89 2.00
C ASP A 163 27.31 -5.08 0.99
N GLY A 164 27.82 -3.93 1.43
CA GLY A 164 28.63 -3.05 0.59
C GLY A 164 28.40 -1.57 0.87
N PRO A 165 29.13 -0.69 0.17
CA PRO A 165 28.93 0.75 0.30
C PRO A 165 27.60 1.17 -0.32
N MET A 166 26.88 2.05 0.36
CA MET A 166 25.85 2.86 -0.30
C MET A 166 26.52 3.75 -1.36
N PRO A 167 25.88 4.03 -2.50
CA PRO A 167 24.51 3.65 -2.87
C PRO A 167 24.38 2.27 -3.53
N GLN A 168 25.48 1.61 -3.89
CA GLN A 168 25.43 0.32 -4.62
C GLN A 168 24.76 -0.78 -3.79
N ALA A 169 24.79 -0.60 -2.47
CA ALA A 169 24.13 -1.47 -1.51
C ALA A 169 22.67 -1.10 -1.18
N SER A 170 22.08 -0.19 -1.95
CA SER A 170 20.68 0.20 -1.77
C SER A 170 19.76 -0.78 -2.50
N GLY A 171 18.73 -1.28 -1.82
CA GLY A 171 17.57 -1.94 -2.45
C GLY A 171 16.51 -0.95 -2.95
N ARG A 172 16.87 0.33 -3.09
CA ARG A 172 16.02 1.37 -3.70
C ARG A 172 15.50 0.96 -5.08
N PRO A 173 16.30 0.34 -5.97
CA PRO A 173 15.79 -0.10 -7.27
C PRO A 173 14.58 -1.04 -7.13
N ASP A 174 14.66 -2.03 -6.24
CA ASP A 174 13.57 -2.97 -5.99
C ASP A 174 12.35 -2.29 -5.33
N HIS A 175 12.58 -1.35 -4.40
CA HIS A 175 11.52 -0.50 -3.86
C HIS A 175 10.80 0.29 -4.96
N ASP A 176 11.53 0.85 -5.93
CA ASP A 176 10.94 1.64 -7.01
C ASP A 176 10.20 0.74 -8.03
N ARG A 177 10.67 -0.49 -8.24
CA ARG A 177 9.94 -1.52 -9.02
C ARG A 177 8.60 -1.91 -8.40
N ILE A 178 8.47 -1.91 -7.08
CA ILE A 178 7.17 -2.09 -6.42
C ILE A 178 6.22 -0.92 -6.69
N SER A 179 6.73 0.31 -6.87
CA SER A 179 5.87 1.41 -7.34
C SER A 179 5.36 1.16 -8.76
N ASP A 180 6.12 0.48 -9.62
CA ASP A 180 5.66 0.13 -10.96
C ASP A 180 4.55 -0.92 -10.90
N VAL A 181 4.71 -1.96 -10.06
CA VAL A 181 3.64 -2.94 -9.81
C VAL A 181 2.36 -2.27 -9.32
N LEU A 182 2.48 -1.34 -8.35
CA LEU A 182 1.34 -0.60 -7.83
C LEU A 182 0.67 0.26 -8.91
N GLN A 183 1.45 0.89 -9.78
CA GLN A 183 0.93 1.71 -10.88
C GLN A 183 0.15 0.86 -11.87
N GLU A 184 0.74 -0.25 -12.31
CA GLU A 184 0.18 -1.16 -13.30
C GLU A 184 -1.09 -1.88 -12.80
N ASN A 185 -1.23 -2.05 -11.48
CA ASN A 185 -2.36 -2.74 -10.88
C ASN A 185 -3.39 -1.81 -10.22
N ALA A 186 -3.19 -0.49 -10.25
CA ALA A 186 -4.09 0.46 -9.58
C ALA A 186 -5.51 0.41 -10.14
N GLU A 187 -5.65 0.38 -11.47
CA GLU A 187 -6.96 0.32 -12.15
C GLU A 187 -7.65 -1.01 -11.86
N LEU A 188 -6.94 -2.13 -12.04
CA LEU A 188 -7.46 -3.47 -11.73
C LEU A 188 -7.94 -3.57 -10.27
N MET A 189 -7.17 -3.03 -9.33
CA MET A 189 -7.54 -2.99 -7.92
C MET A 189 -8.82 -2.17 -7.72
N SER A 190 -8.87 -0.93 -8.20
CA SER A 190 -10.04 -0.07 -8.04
C SER A 190 -11.29 -0.67 -8.66
N ASP A 191 -11.22 -1.19 -9.89
CA ASP A 191 -12.35 -1.84 -10.58
C ASP A 191 -12.86 -3.05 -9.80
N ARG A 192 -11.93 -3.90 -9.33
CA ARG A 192 -12.28 -5.09 -8.56
C ARG A 192 -12.96 -4.72 -7.24
N LEU A 193 -12.41 -3.75 -6.51
CA LEU A 193 -13.00 -3.35 -5.24
C LEU A 193 -14.35 -2.66 -5.45
N ALA A 194 -14.48 -1.81 -6.47
CA ALA A 194 -15.72 -1.13 -6.79
C ALA A 194 -16.84 -2.11 -7.17
N ALA A 195 -16.53 -3.09 -8.02
CA ALA A 195 -17.49 -4.11 -8.45
C ALA A 195 -17.95 -5.04 -7.31
N ARG A 196 -17.08 -5.28 -6.31
CA ARG A 196 -17.38 -6.23 -5.22
C ARG A 196 -17.98 -5.57 -3.98
N TYR A 197 -17.50 -4.40 -3.62
CA TYR A 197 -17.76 -3.82 -2.30
C TYR A 197 -18.58 -2.55 -2.34
N ASP A 198 -18.22 -1.60 -3.19
CA ASP A 198 -18.82 -0.26 -3.20
C ASP A 198 -18.44 0.51 -4.48
N PRO A 199 -19.39 0.87 -5.36
CA PRO A 199 -19.10 1.61 -6.59
C PRO A 199 -18.33 2.91 -6.35
N SER A 200 -18.50 3.55 -5.19
CA SER A 200 -17.85 4.82 -4.86
C SER A 200 -16.32 4.77 -4.88
N LEU A 201 -15.72 3.58 -4.83
CA LEU A 201 -14.28 3.35 -4.98
C LEU A 201 -13.75 3.64 -6.39
N ASN A 202 -14.62 3.81 -7.38
CA ASN A 202 -14.24 4.20 -8.75
C ASN A 202 -15.15 5.29 -9.37
N ASP A 203 -16.05 5.88 -8.58
CA ASP A 203 -17.02 6.88 -9.09
C ASP A 203 -16.43 8.29 -9.23
N SER A 204 -15.11 8.46 -9.06
CA SER A 204 -14.41 9.76 -9.16
C SER A 204 -14.95 10.83 -8.19
N ASN A 205 -15.44 10.40 -7.02
CA ASN A 205 -15.90 11.32 -5.98
C ASN A 205 -14.73 12.06 -5.34
N GLU A 206 -14.94 13.33 -4.96
CA GLU A 206 -13.93 14.09 -4.22
C GLU A 206 -13.86 13.63 -2.76
N THR A 207 -12.65 13.32 -2.29
CA THR A 207 -12.34 13.03 -0.88
C THR A 207 -10.99 13.66 -0.58
N LEU A 208 -10.81 14.28 0.59
CA LEU A 208 -9.58 15.02 0.94
C LEU A 208 -9.19 16.12 -0.07
N GLY A 209 -10.17 16.68 -0.79
CA GLY A 209 -9.94 17.70 -1.83
C GLY A 209 -9.30 17.16 -3.11
N MET A 210 -9.33 15.84 -3.32
CA MET A 210 -8.87 15.17 -4.54
C MET A 210 -9.95 14.23 -5.07
N VAL A 211 -10.08 14.14 -6.38
CA VAL A 211 -10.88 13.09 -7.04
C VAL A 211 -10.26 11.74 -6.71
N ILE A 212 -11.05 10.80 -6.20
CA ILE A 212 -10.60 9.43 -5.91
C ILE A 212 -10.80 8.57 -7.14
N ASP A 213 -9.69 8.31 -7.83
CA ASP A 213 -9.59 7.46 -9.00
C ASP A 213 -8.30 6.62 -8.90
N PRO A 214 -8.07 5.63 -9.78
CA PRO A 214 -6.87 4.80 -9.72
C PRO A 214 -5.56 5.61 -9.73
N LYS A 215 -5.51 6.72 -10.47
CA LYS A 215 -4.31 7.55 -10.64
C LYS A 215 -4.02 8.34 -9.38
N SER A 216 -5.03 8.94 -8.79
CA SER A 216 -4.90 9.75 -7.58
C SER A 216 -4.59 8.90 -6.34
N ILE A 217 -5.19 7.71 -6.23
CA ILE A 217 -4.83 6.70 -5.22
C ILE A 217 -3.36 6.29 -5.39
N TYR A 218 -2.93 5.99 -6.62
CA TYR A 218 -1.53 5.67 -6.89
C TYR A 218 -0.57 6.80 -6.49
N LEU A 219 -0.88 8.06 -6.84
CA LEU A 219 -0.05 9.21 -6.48
C LEU A 219 0.07 9.37 -4.96
N LEU A 220 -1.03 9.18 -4.23
CA LEU A 220 -1.05 9.21 -2.77
C LEU A 220 -0.16 8.10 -2.19
N ILE A 221 -0.37 6.85 -2.64
CA ILE A 221 0.44 5.68 -2.25
C ILE A 221 1.93 5.94 -2.56
N SER A 222 2.26 6.42 -3.76
CA SER A 222 3.63 6.70 -4.16
C SER A 222 4.28 7.74 -3.25
N SER A 223 3.53 8.77 -2.84
CA SER A 223 4.03 9.79 -1.90
C SER A 223 4.33 9.19 -0.52
N TRP A 224 3.43 8.33 -0.01
CA TRP A 224 3.61 7.65 1.27
C TRP A 224 4.74 6.62 1.25
N ARG A 225 4.98 5.97 0.12
CA ARG A 225 6.13 5.07 -0.06
C ARG A 225 7.46 5.83 -0.03
N GLU A 226 7.54 7.00 -0.67
CA GLU A 226 8.73 7.85 -0.54
C GLU A 226 8.93 8.32 0.90
N GLU A 227 7.86 8.75 1.59
CA GLU A 227 7.92 9.11 3.01
C GLU A 227 8.45 7.95 3.86
N ALA A 228 7.89 6.75 3.66
CA ALA A 228 8.32 5.54 4.37
C ALA A 228 9.80 5.22 4.12
N TRP A 229 10.27 5.39 2.89
CA TRP A 229 11.68 5.24 2.54
C TRP A 229 12.57 6.21 3.32
N ARG A 230 12.21 7.51 3.35
CA ARG A 230 12.97 8.52 4.09
C ARG A 230 12.95 8.26 5.60
N ASN A 231 11.82 7.81 6.13
CA ASN A 231 11.70 7.42 7.52
C ASN A 231 12.59 6.21 7.84
N ALA A 232 12.71 5.24 6.94
CA ALA A 232 13.61 4.10 7.09
C ALA A 232 15.08 4.54 7.15
N GLU A 233 15.52 5.43 6.26
CA GLU A 233 16.89 5.98 6.29
C GLU A 233 17.18 6.68 7.63
N GLN A 234 16.23 7.48 8.13
CA GLN A 234 16.36 8.17 9.41
C GLN A 234 16.38 7.21 10.60
N LEU A 235 15.57 6.15 10.59
CA LEU A 235 15.62 5.10 11.62
C LEU A 235 16.99 4.39 11.65
N ARG A 236 17.62 4.15 10.49
CA ARG A 236 18.99 3.59 10.44
C ARG A 236 20.02 4.51 11.03
N HIS A 237 19.98 5.81 10.67
CA HIS A 237 20.84 6.83 11.26
C HIS A 237 20.67 6.87 12.78
N ALA A 238 19.43 6.90 13.26
CA ALA A 238 19.11 6.89 14.68
C ALA A 238 19.61 5.63 15.40
N ARG A 239 19.47 4.45 14.78
CA ARG A 239 20.01 3.18 15.32
C ARG A 239 21.55 3.18 15.36
N ALA A 240 22.21 3.80 14.37
CA ALA A 240 23.67 3.85 14.32
C ALA A 240 24.23 4.78 15.39
N ALA A 241 23.59 5.94 15.56
CA ALA A 241 23.98 6.94 16.55
C ALA A 241 23.61 6.56 17.99
N GLY A 242 22.51 5.80 18.17
CA GLY A 242 21.91 5.53 19.48
C GLY A 242 22.33 4.22 20.16
N GLY A 243 23.05 3.32 19.47
CA GLY A 243 23.45 2.02 20.01
C GLY A 243 22.28 1.05 20.27
N ILE A 244 22.61 -0.18 20.66
CA ILE A 244 21.65 -1.20 21.11
C ILE A 244 20.94 -0.65 22.36
N GLY A 245 19.61 -0.63 22.37
CA GLY A 245 18.79 -0.14 23.48
C GLY A 245 19.10 -0.85 24.79
N GLY A 246 18.76 -0.22 25.92
CA GLY A 246 18.90 -0.83 27.24
C GLY A 246 18.27 -2.22 27.26
N ASN A 247 19.01 -3.21 27.79
CA ASN A 247 18.74 -4.66 27.75
C ASN A 247 19.13 -5.42 26.46
N GLY A 248 19.90 -4.83 25.56
CA GLY A 248 20.35 -5.55 24.35
C GLY A 248 19.29 -5.60 23.25
N GLY A 249 18.18 -4.88 23.40
CA GLY A 249 17.13 -4.74 22.39
C GLY A 249 17.49 -3.74 21.29
N ILE A 250 16.89 -3.86 20.12
CA ILE A 250 17.04 -2.84 19.07
C ILE A 250 16.35 -1.55 19.50
N GLY A 251 17.00 -0.42 19.20
CA GLY A 251 16.36 0.89 19.27
C GLY A 251 16.65 1.67 20.54
N GLY A 252 17.86 2.24 20.63
CA GLY A 252 18.18 3.26 21.63
C GLY A 252 17.28 4.50 21.55
N PRO A 253 17.44 5.49 22.45
CA PRO A 253 16.50 6.61 22.59
C PRO A 253 16.22 7.39 21.31
N LEU A 254 17.22 7.57 20.44
CA LEU A 254 17.05 8.25 19.15
C LEU A 254 16.16 7.46 18.18
N TYR A 255 16.28 6.13 18.18
CA TYR A 255 15.42 5.26 17.38
C TYR A 255 13.98 5.32 17.88
N GLN A 256 13.77 5.22 19.19
CA GLN A 256 12.44 5.30 19.79
C GLN A 256 11.78 6.65 19.54
N ALA A 257 12.54 7.75 19.62
CA ALA A 257 12.04 9.08 19.30
C ALA A 257 11.59 9.17 17.83
N LYS A 258 12.37 8.62 16.89
CA LYS A 258 11.98 8.61 15.47
C LYS A 258 10.80 7.68 15.19
N LEU A 259 10.73 6.52 15.86
CA LEU A 259 9.59 5.61 15.76
C LEU A 259 8.31 6.29 16.26
N ALA A 260 8.35 6.96 17.41
CA ALA A 260 7.23 7.70 17.94
C ALA A 260 6.77 8.84 17.01
N GLU A 261 7.70 9.51 16.32
CA GLU A 261 7.37 10.52 15.29
C GLU A 261 6.61 9.90 14.11
N ILE A 262 7.04 8.73 13.63
CA ILE A 262 6.37 7.99 12.55
C ILE A 262 4.96 7.58 12.99
N GLU A 263 4.82 7.06 14.21
CA GLU A 263 3.52 6.65 14.76
C GLU A 263 2.56 7.83 14.89
N ALA A 264 3.01 8.95 15.48
CA ALA A 264 2.21 10.16 15.62
C ALA A 264 1.78 10.74 14.25
N SER A 265 2.69 10.74 13.27
CA SER A 265 2.41 11.21 11.90
C SER A 265 1.38 10.32 11.17
N ALA A 266 1.50 9.00 11.32
CA ALA A 266 0.55 8.04 10.75
C ALA A 266 -0.82 8.13 11.43
N GLU A 267 -0.86 8.31 12.76
CA GLU A 267 -2.10 8.50 13.52
C GLU A 267 -2.82 9.80 13.14
N ALA A 268 -2.09 10.92 13.03
CA ALA A 268 -2.68 12.20 12.65
C ALA A 268 -3.35 12.16 11.25
N ALA A 269 -2.71 11.47 10.30
CA ALA A 269 -3.33 11.24 8.99
C ALA A 269 -4.53 10.29 9.07
N ALA A 270 -4.50 9.28 9.93
CA ALA A 270 -5.65 8.40 10.14
C ALA A 270 -6.88 9.20 10.60
N TYR A 271 -6.73 10.12 11.56
CA TYR A 271 -7.84 11.00 11.97
C TYR A 271 -8.30 11.95 10.87
N THR A 272 -7.39 12.40 10.00
CA THR A 272 -7.74 13.25 8.85
C THR A 272 -8.58 12.47 7.83
N ILE A 273 -8.19 11.23 7.52
CA ILE A 273 -8.94 10.33 6.63
C ILE A 273 -10.30 10.02 7.27
N LEU A 274 -10.32 9.59 8.55
CA LEU A 274 -11.54 9.29 9.30
C LEU A 274 -12.55 10.44 9.24
N ALA A 275 -12.10 11.69 9.44
CA ALA A 275 -12.96 12.86 9.38
C ALA A 275 -13.52 13.13 7.97
N ALA A 276 -12.72 12.87 6.93
CA ALA A 276 -13.08 13.13 5.54
C ALA A 276 -13.97 12.03 4.92
N THR A 277 -13.97 10.83 5.48
CA THR A 277 -14.66 9.66 4.90
C THR A 277 -15.79 9.12 5.77
N ARG A 278 -16.27 9.90 6.75
CA ARG A 278 -17.41 9.48 7.58
C ARG A 278 -18.62 9.17 6.71
N THR A 279 -19.34 8.14 7.11
CA THR A 279 -20.56 7.66 6.43
C THR A 279 -21.74 7.65 7.40
N THR A 280 -22.93 7.38 6.88
CA THR A 280 -24.14 7.18 7.68
C THR A 280 -24.48 5.68 7.78
N PRO A 281 -25.22 5.26 8.83
CA PRO A 281 -25.74 3.89 8.91
C PRO A 281 -26.56 3.49 7.67
N GLU A 282 -27.34 4.43 7.11
CA GLU A 282 -28.15 4.21 5.91
C GLU A 282 -27.29 3.94 4.67
N ASP A 283 -26.26 4.75 4.44
CA ASP A 283 -25.34 4.57 3.30
C ASP A 283 -24.57 3.25 3.42
N ASN A 284 -24.19 2.84 4.63
CA ASN A 284 -23.56 1.55 4.85
C ASN A 284 -24.47 0.35 4.64
N GLU A 285 -25.75 0.45 5.00
CA GLU A 285 -26.68 -0.64 4.66
C GLU A 285 -26.80 -0.78 3.15
N ALA A 286 -26.87 0.34 2.41
CA ALA A 286 -26.87 0.31 0.95
C ALA A 286 -25.59 -0.34 0.38
N ARG A 287 -24.42 -0.01 0.94
CA ARG A 287 -23.14 -0.67 0.60
C ARG A 287 -23.18 -2.17 0.89
N ARG A 288 -23.67 -2.59 2.06
CA ARG A 288 -23.79 -4.02 2.41
C ARG A 288 -24.70 -4.77 1.44
N ASP A 289 -25.84 -4.18 1.11
CA ASP A 289 -26.79 -4.78 0.16
C ASP A 289 -26.20 -4.88 -1.26
N TYR A 290 -25.47 -3.84 -1.69
CA TYR A 290 -24.70 -3.89 -2.92
C TYR A 290 -23.68 -5.04 -2.87
N CYS A 291 -22.85 -5.08 -1.83
CA CYS A 291 -21.83 -6.11 -1.70
C CYS A 291 -22.42 -7.53 -1.67
N ARG A 292 -23.50 -7.76 -0.91
CA ARG A 292 -24.18 -9.07 -0.85
C ARG A 292 -24.73 -9.50 -2.21
N SER A 293 -25.15 -8.55 -3.03
CA SER A 293 -25.68 -8.81 -4.38
C SER A 293 -24.59 -9.10 -5.40
N ASN A 294 -23.35 -8.62 -5.15
CA ASN A 294 -22.23 -8.70 -6.11
C ASN A 294 -21.12 -9.66 -5.69
N LEU A 295 -21.02 -10.05 -4.42
CA LEU A 295 -20.18 -11.17 -3.99
C LEU A 295 -20.83 -12.48 -4.42
N ALA A 296 -20.49 -12.93 -5.64
CA ALA A 296 -20.92 -14.22 -6.14
C ALA A 296 -20.50 -15.35 -5.17
N PRO A 297 -21.39 -16.31 -4.84
CA PRO A 297 -21.00 -17.48 -4.06
C PRO A 297 -19.94 -18.27 -4.83
N GLY A 298 -18.70 -18.27 -4.32
CA GLY A 298 -17.62 -19.12 -4.81
C GLY A 298 -16.64 -18.53 -5.82
N THR A 299 -16.59 -17.20 -6.00
CA THR A 299 -15.53 -16.59 -6.82
C THR A 299 -14.43 -16.00 -5.91
N PRO A 300 -13.17 -16.45 -6.02
CA PRO A 300 -12.07 -15.93 -5.20
C PRO A 300 -11.71 -14.47 -5.47
#